data_AF-A0A812SWE2-F1
#
_entry.id   AF-A0A812SWE2-F1
#
_cell.length_a   1.000
_cell.length_b   1.000
_cell.length_c   1.000
_cell.angle_alpha   90.00
_cell.angle_beta   90.00
_cell.angle_gamma   90.00
#
_symmetry.space_group_name_H-M   'P 1'
#
loop_
_entity.id
_entity.type
_entity.pdbx_description
1 polymer ?
#
loop_
_entity_poly.entity_id
_entity_poly.type
_entity_poly.pdbx_seq_one_letter_code
_entity_poly.pdbx_strand_id
1 'polypeptide(L)'
;MLDPKAYFAQWQAAAQQAATIPQLSPEEDTEQDAVLQQVSSLSAVRCAAHVKEKGQNFTSLVAIEALCTMATKSSFKLREDLFRQPHVKALCKKIQELLSQPPPALDLRDLSRAAEALAKFPEEARGNAAMSMGAIANSMSQLNTTDWSADTASKLLWSMARCGDGEEIRKNKHVVSHVVKELVRDKGRRIQELSYDGLVHLLWAVAKARIQKRGVDRQTVHTQESDNFLFQLTSRRICDEIDRIPVTLLADVVQIHHEIGIKNERLFRAICPKIVSKQKELREDQMAKCIKAYTRFMIPLKEQAQGFRTMAIVQKGDFLRPSDKPKPMGKKTYEKPQALYPDTQLHSK
;
A
#
# COMPACT_ATOMS: atom_id res chain seq x y z
N MET A 1 12.96 17.51 62.98
CA MET A 1 14.08 16.88 62.24
C MET A 1 13.72 15.41 62.08
N LEU A 2 13.47 14.96 60.85
CA LEU A 2 13.15 13.56 60.56
C LEU A 2 14.42 12.72 60.72
N ASP A 3 14.33 11.62 61.46
CA ASP A 3 15.45 10.71 61.73
C ASP A 3 15.96 10.09 60.41
N PRO A 4 17.20 10.39 59.96
CA PRO A 4 17.74 9.92 58.70
C PRO A 4 17.75 8.40 58.56
N LYS A 5 17.83 7.67 59.68
CA LYS A 5 17.83 6.20 59.67
C LYS A 5 16.44 5.63 59.36
N ALA A 6 15.38 6.27 59.84
CA ALA A 6 14.01 5.86 59.55
C ALA A 6 13.66 6.08 58.07
N TYR A 7 14.13 7.19 57.49
CA TYR A 7 13.94 7.48 56.07
C TYR A 7 14.69 6.49 55.18
N PHE A 8 15.93 6.12 55.54
CA PHE A 8 16.72 5.16 54.77
C PHE A 8 16.12 3.74 54.82
N ALA A 9 15.60 3.31 55.97
CA ALA A 9 14.91 2.03 56.10
C ALA A 9 13.61 1.98 55.27
N GLN A 10 12.86 3.09 55.25
CA GLN A 10 11.65 3.19 54.44
C GLN A 10 11.96 3.20 52.93
N TRP A 11 13.07 3.84 52.53
CA TRP A 11 13.55 3.81 51.15
C TRP A 11 14.03 2.41 50.74
N GLN A 12 14.76 1.69 51.61
CA GLN A 12 15.17 0.30 51.35
C GLN A 12 13.97 -0.65 51.22
N ALA A 13 12.96 -0.50 52.08
CA ALA A 13 11.74 -1.30 52.00
C ALA A 13 10.95 -1.01 50.71
N ALA A 14 10.88 0.26 50.29
CA ALA A 14 10.26 0.66 49.03
C ALA A 14 11.07 0.18 47.80
N ALA A 15 12.39 0.17 47.87
CA ALA A 15 13.26 -0.35 46.82
C ALA A 15 13.18 -1.89 46.68
N GLN A 16 13.04 -2.61 47.80
CA GLN A 16 12.81 -4.06 47.78
C GLN A 16 11.40 -4.41 47.29
N GLN A 17 10.38 -3.60 47.61
CA GLN A 17 9.04 -3.75 47.05
C GLN A 17 8.97 -3.39 45.55
N ALA A 18 9.78 -2.44 45.09
CA ALA A 18 9.94 -2.12 43.68
C ALA A 18 10.76 -3.18 42.92
N ALA A 19 11.58 -3.98 43.61
CA ALA A 19 12.28 -5.12 43.04
C ALA A 19 11.39 -6.38 42.92
N THR A 20 10.25 -6.43 43.63
CA THR A 20 9.16 -7.39 43.40
C THR A 20 8.20 -6.91 42.30
N ILE A 21 8.73 -6.44 41.19
CA ILE A 21 8.08 -6.70 39.90
C ILE A 21 8.24 -8.22 39.71
N PRO A 22 7.20 -8.99 39.35
CA PRO A 22 7.39 -10.40 39.04
C PRO A 22 8.41 -10.50 37.91
N GLN A 23 9.66 -10.81 38.26
CA GLN A 23 10.64 -11.29 37.30
C GLN A 23 10.08 -12.60 36.79
N LEU A 24 9.63 -12.61 35.53
CA LEU A 24 9.45 -13.84 34.78
C LEU A 24 10.72 -14.66 34.94
N SER A 25 10.53 -15.92 35.31
CA SER A 25 11.64 -16.84 35.49
C SER A 25 12.37 -16.95 34.15
N PRO A 26 13.71 -16.95 34.09
CA PRO A 26 14.44 -17.08 32.82
C PRO A 26 14.10 -18.37 32.03
N GLU A 27 13.52 -19.38 32.70
CA GLU A 27 12.96 -20.59 32.09
C GLU A 27 11.63 -20.34 31.34
N GLU A 28 10.77 -19.42 31.78
CA GLU A 28 9.51 -19.09 31.10
C GLU A 28 9.72 -18.22 29.85
N ASP A 29 10.70 -17.32 29.88
CA ASP A 29 11.08 -16.51 28.71
C ASP A 29 11.67 -17.38 27.58
N THR A 30 12.46 -18.40 27.94
CA THR A 30 13.04 -19.33 26.95
C THR A 30 11.99 -20.25 26.32
N GLU A 31 10.98 -20.69 27.07
CA GLU A 31 9.85 -21.45 26.52
C GLU A 31 8.96 -20.60 25.61
N GLN A 32 8.66 -19.35 25.98
CA GLN A 32 7.89 -18.45 25.12
C GLN A 32 8.61 -18.15 23.80
N ASP A 33 9.91 -17.89 23.86
CA ASP A 33 10.74 -17.65 22.67
C ASP A 33 10.83 -18.89 21.77
N ALA A 34 10.91 -20.09 22.36
CA ALA A 34 10.89 -21.34 21.60
C ALA A 34 9.56 -21.55 20.86
N VAL A 35 8.43 -21.24 21.51
CA VAL A 35 7.09 -21.32 20.88
C VAL A 35 6.93 -20.27 19.79
N LEU A 36 7.43 -19.04 19.99
CA LEU A 36 7.43 -17.99 18.97
C LEU A 36 8.23 -18.39 17.72
N GLN A 37 9.43 -18.95 17.92
CA GLN A 37 10.25 -19.46 16.82
C GLN A 37 9.58 -20.64 16.11
N GLN A 38 8.96 -21.54 16.87
CA GLN A 38 8.21 -22.65 16.30
C GLN A 38 7.09 -22.13 15.40
N VAL A 39 6.22 -21.25 15.91
CA VAL A 39 5.09 -20.68 15.16
C VAL A 39 5.55 -19.93 13.92
N SER A 40 6.57 -19.07 14.03
CA SER A 40 7.10 -18.30 12.91
C SER A 40 7.72 -19.17 11.81
N SER A 41 8.21 -20.37 12.13
CA SER A 41 8.75 -21.32 11.15
C SER A 41 7.67 -22.05 10.34
N LEU A 42 6.44 -22.16 10.87
CA LEU A 42 5.36 -22.94 10.24
C LEU A 42 4.87 -22.32 8.92
N SER A 43 4.21 -23.14 8.10
CA SER A 43 3.38 -22.66 7.00
C SER A 43 2.05 -22.11 7.52
N ALA A 44 1.35 -21.28 6.75
CA ALA A 44 0.08 -20.70 7.19
C ALA A 44 -0.97 -21.75 7.60
N VAL A 45 -1.08 -22.85 6.85
CA VAL A 45 -2.02 -23.95 7.15
C VAL A 45 -1.62 -24.71 8.42
N ARG A 46 -0.32 -25.00 8.60
CA ARG A 46 0.18 -25.66 9.81
C ARG A 46 0.04 -24.77 11.04
N CYS A 47 0.24 -23.46 10.88
CA CYS A 47 0.01 -22.48 11.93
C CYS A 47 -1.47 -22.47 12.36
N ALA A 48 -2.42 -22.51 11.41
CA ALA A 48 -3.84 -22.60 11.73
C ALA A 48 -4.17 -23.91 12.48
N ALA A 49 -3.63 -25.05 12.05
CA ALA A 49 -3.77 -26.31 12.77
C ALA A 49 -3.21 -26.22 14.20
N HIS A 50 -2.05 -25.57 14.38
CA HIS A 50 -1.47 -25.35 15.70
C HIS A 50 -2.34 -24.45 16.59
N VAL A 51 -2.95 -23.40 16.03
CA VAL A 51 -3.93 -22.56 16.72
C VAL A 51 -5.18 -23.36 17.09
N LYS A 52 -5.62 -24.31 16.26
CA LYS A 52 -6.76 -25.18 16.61
C LYS A 52 -6.47 -26.05 17.85
N GLU A 53 -5.26 -26.56 17.98
CA GLU A 53 -4.86 -27.44 19.09
C GLU A 53 -4.56 -26.67 20.38
N LYS A 54 -3.90 -25.51 20.27
CA LYS A 54 -3.33 -24.79 21.44
C LYS A 54 -3.81 -23.34 21.62
N GLY A 55 -4.61 -22.81 20.69
CA GLY A 55 -4.82 -21.37 20.54
C GLY A 55 -5.49 -20.64 21.70
N GLN A 56 -6.21 -21.33 22.59
CA GLN A 56 -6.76 -20.72 23.80
C GLN A 56 -5.66 -20.37 24.83
N ASN A 57 -4.53 -21.09 24.81
CA ASN A 57 -3.44 -20.93 25.76
C ASN A 57 -2.33 -19.99 25.26
N PHE A 58 -2.52 -19.32 24.12
CA PHE A 58 -1.50 -18.43 23.57
C PHE A 58 -1.39 -17.14 24.38
N THR A 59 -0.15 -16.76 24.71
CA THR A 59 0.16 -15.39 25.13
C THR A 59 -0.16 -14.40 24.00
N SER A 60 -0.26 -13.10 24.33
CA SER A 60 -0.56 -12.07 23.33
C SER A 60 0.47 -12.04 22.20
N LEU A 61 1.77 -12.19 22.53
CA LEU A 61 2.85 -12.21 21.54
C LEU A 61 2.74 -13.41 20.60
N VAL A 62 2.49 -14.61 21.12
CA VAL A 62 2.33 -15.83 20.29
C VAL A 62 1.08 -15.71 19.40
N ALA A 63 0.00 -15.12 19.91
CA ALA A 63 -1.20 -14.86 19.12
C ALA A 63 -0.93 -13.89 17.95
N ILE A 64 -0.16 -12.83 18.20
CA ILE A 64 0.27 -11.87 17.17
C ILE A 64 1.14 -12.58 16.13
N GLU A 65 2.16 -13.34 16.57
CA GLU A 65 3.07 -14.06 15.67
C GLU A 65 2.34 -15.09 14.81
N ALA A 66 1.37 -15.82 15.39
CA ALA A 66 0.56 -16.77 14.65
C ALA A 66 -0.26 -16.07 13.55
N LEU A 67 -0.90 -14.94 13.87
CA LEU A 67 -1.66 -14.17 12.89
C LEU A 67 -0.73 -13.59 11.81
N CYS A 68 0.43 -13.04 12.18
CA CYS A 68 1.44 -12.53 11.26
C CYS A 68 1.96 -13.62 10.31
N THR A 69 2.25 -14.81 10.82
CA THR A 69 2.71 -15.96 10.03
C THR A 69 1.65 -16.38 9.02
N MET A 70 0.39 -16.51 9.47
CA MET A 70 -0.73 -16.78 8.57
C MET A 70 -0.93 -15.67 7.55
N ALA A 71 -0.74 -14.40 7.91
CA ALA A 71 -0.93 -13.27 7.01
C ALA A 71 0.16 -13.14 5.94
N THR A 72 1.40 -13.46 6.28
CA THR A 72 2.58 -13.28 5.42
C THR A 72 2.84 -14.47 4.50
N LYS A 73 2.62 -15.70 4.99
CA LYS A 73 2.91 -16.94 4.24
C LYS A 73 1.70 -17.51 3.50
N SER A 74 0.73 -16.67 3.17
CA SER A 74 -0.50 -17.08 2.48
C SER A 74 -0.84 -16.15 1.33
N SER A 75 -1.60 -16.67 0.36
CA SER A 75 -2.30 -15.83 -0.62
C SER A 75 -3.57 -15.25 -0.01
N PHE A 76 -4.13 -14.21 -0.63
CA PHE A 76 -5.41 -13.63 -0.18
C PHE A 76 -6.53 -14.68 -0.15
N LYS A 77 -6.65 -15.51 -1.20
CA LYS A 77 -7.62 -16.61 -1.26
C LYS A 77 -7.44 -17.60 -0.12
N LEU A 78 -6.20 -17.96 0.20
CA LEU A 78 -5.94 -18.85 1.34
C LEU A 78 -6.33 -18.18 2.66
N ARG A 79 -6.16 -16.87 2.83
CA ARG A 79 -6.64 -16.17 4.04
C ARG A 79 -8.16 -16.20 4.18
N GLU A 80 -8.91 -16.09 3.08
CA GLU A 80 -10.37 -16.27 3.10
C GLU A 80 -10.74 -17.67 3.58
N ASP A 81 -10.07 -18.71 3.05
CA ASP A 81 -10.31 -20.09 3.45
C ASP A 81 -9.91 -20.37 4.91
N LEU A 82 -8.77 -19.83 5.36
CA LEU A 82 -8.35 -19.92 6.76
C LEU A 82 -9.35 -19.21 7.68
N PHE A 83 -9.83 -18.02 7.30
CA PHE A 83 -10.78 -17.25 8.11
C PHE A 83 -12.16 -17.93 8.23
N ARG A 84 -12.52 -18.86 7.34
CA ARG A 84 -13.75 -19.67 7.51
C ARG A 84 -13.66 -20.59 8.73
N GLN A 85 -12.45 -20.91 9.20
CA GLN A 85 -12.24 -21.81 10.33
C GLN A 85 -12.53 -21.12 11.67
N PRO A 86 -13.32 -21.71 12.58
CA PRO A 86 -13.75 -21.06 13.82
C PRO A 86 -12.61 -20.56 14.73
N HIS A 87 -11.52 -21.32 14.84
CA HIS A 87 -10.37 -20.97 15.67
C HIS A 87 -9.58 -19.79 15.12
N VAL A 88 -9.50 -19.64 13.78
CA VAL A 88 -8.88 -18.47 13.15
C VAL A 88 -9.74 -17.23 13.36
N LYS A 89 -11.08 -17.34 13.27
CA LYS A 89 -11.99 -16.24 13.62
C LYS A 89 -11.82 -15.80 15.07
N ALA A 90 -11.73 -16.75 15.99
CA ALA A 90 -11.50 -16.47 17.40
C ALA A 90 -10.15 -15.76 17.64
N LEU A 91 -9.10 -16.17 16.93
CA LEU A 91 -7.80 -15.49 16.97
C LEU A 91 -7.89 -14.05 16.47
N CYS A 92 -8.53 -13.81 15.31
CA CYS A 92 -8.73 -12.46 14.80
C CYS A 92 -9.51 -11.58 15.79
N LYS A 93 -10.54 -12.13 16.45
CA LYS A 93 -11.30 -11.42 17.48
C LYS A 93 -10.44 -11.06 18.69
N LYS A 94 -9.64 -12.00 19.20
CA LYS A 94 -8.68 -11.76 20.29
C LYS A 94 -7.72 -10.64 19.93
N ILE A 95 -7.21 -10.62 18.70
CA ILE A 95 -6.31 -9.56 18.22
C ILE A 95 -7.04 -8.21 18.10
N GLN A 96 -8.29 -8.18 17.65
CA GLN A 96 -9.10 -6.95 17.66
C GLN A 96 -9.28 -6.38 19.07
N GLU A 97 -9.55 -7.24 20.05
CA GLU A 97 -9.69 -6.85 21.46
C GLU A 97 -8.37 -6.28 22.01
N LEU A 98 -7.23 -6.94 21.71
CA LEU A 98 -5.90 -6.45 22.06
C LEU A 98 -5.57 -5.09 21.44
N LEU A 99 -5.96 -4.84 20.18
CA LEU A 99 -5.72 -3.55 19.52
C LEU A 99 -6.61 -2.44 20.08
N SER A 100 -7.83 -2.79 20.51
CA SER A 100 -8.79 -1.83 21.07
C SER A 100 -8.42 -1.42 22.49
N GLN A 101 -7.84 -2.33 23.28
CA GLN A 101 -7.34 -2.08 24.63
C GLN A 101 -5.92 -2.67 24.76
N PRO A 102 -4.90 -1.95 24.29
CA PRO A 102 -3.52 -2.43 24.34
C PRO A 102 -3.08 -2.68 25.79
N PRO A 103 -2.66 -3.90 26.13
CA PRO A 103 -2.08 -4.17 27.45
C PRO A 103 -0.74 -3.43 27.60
N PRO A 104 -0.35 -2.98 28.81
CA PRO A 104 0.87 -2.20 29.04
C PRO A 104 2.16 -2.89 28.62
N ALA A 105 2.16 -4.22 28.55
CA ALA A 105 3.32 -5.03 28.19
C ALA A 105 3.59 -5.08 26.67
N LEU A 106 2.63 -4.69 25.81
CA LEU A 106 2.84 -4.67 24.37
C LEU A 106 3.31 -3.30 23.92
N ASP A 107 4.43 -3.28 23.19
CA ASP A 107 4.93 -2.05 22.60
C ASP A 107 4.19 -1.71 21.29
N LEU A 108 4.46 -0.51 20.75
CA LEU A 108 3.84 -0.07 19.51
C LEU A 108 4.28 -0.93 18.30
N ARG A 109 5.46 -1.55 18.36
CA ARG A 109 5.96 -2.42 17.29
C ARG A 109 5.09 -3.65 17.19
N ASP A 110 4.77 -4.32 18.28
CA ASP A 110 3.90 -5.50 18.31
C ASP A 110 2.48 -5.15 17.87
N LEU A 111 1.94 -4.04 18.36
CA LEU A 111 0.63 -3.54 17.94
C LEU A 111 0.58 -3.24 16.43
N SER A 112 1.66 -2.68 15.86
CA SER A 112 1.73 -2.43 14.42
C SER A 112 1.74 -3.70 13.57
N ARG A 113 2.43 -4.75 14.04
CA ARG A 113 2.46 -6.06 13.37
C ARG A 113 1.09 -6.73 13.42
N ALA A 114 0.45 -6.67 14.58
CA ALA A 114 -0.90 -7.19 14.79
C ALA A 114 -1.93 -6.48 13.90
N ALA A 115 -1.90 -5.14 13.85
CA ALA A 115 -2.76 -4.34 12.99
C ALA A 115 -2.56 -4.67 11.50
N GLU A 116 -1.31 -4.75 11.05
CA GLU A 116 -0.98 -5.08 9.66
C GLU A 116 -1.45 -6.48 9.27
N ALA A 117 -1.22 -7.46 10.14
CA ALA A 117 -1.66 -8.83 9.91
C ALA A 117 -3.19 -8.90 9.81
N LEU A 118 -3.91 -8.24 10.72
CA LEU A 118 -5.37 -8.18 10.70
C LEU A 118 -5.90 -7.50 9.42
N ALA A 119 -5.26 -6.42 8.96
CA ALA A 119 -5.63 -5.71 7.74
C ALA A 119 -5.39 -6.52 6.44
N LYS A 120 -4.52 -7.55 6.48
CA LYS A 120 -4.30 -8.49 5.36
C LYS A 120 -5.39 -9.56 5.25
N PHE A 121 -6.13 -9.83 6.32
CA PHE A 121 -7.29 -10.73 6.32
C PHE A 121 -8.53 -10.07 5.67
N PRO A 122 -9.59 -10.86 5.38
CA PRO A 122 -10.86 -10.35 4.85
C PRO A 122 -11.46 -9.24 5.71
N GLU A 123 -12.34 -8.42 5.14
CA GLU A 123 -12.88 -7.24 5.83
C GLU A 123 -13.67 -7.61 7.10
N GLU A 124 -14.35 -8.74 7.08
CA GLU A 124 -15.08 -9.31 8.22
C GLU A 124 -14.15 -9.59 9.41
N ALA A 125 -12.88 -9.89 9.14
CA ALA A 125 -11.88 -10.14 10.16
C ALA A 125 -11.38 -8.87 10.86
N ARG A 126 -11.73 -7.67 10.38
CA ARG A 126 -11.27 -6.39 10.95
C ARG A 126 -12.22 -5.83 12.00
N GLY A 127 -13.48 -6.26 11.99
CA GLY A 127 -14.49 -5.81 12.94
C GLY A 127 -14.75 -4.31 12.85
N ASN A 128 -15.05 -3.69 14.00
CA ASN A 128 -15.23 -2.24 14.07
C ASN A 128 -13.87 -1.51 14.05
N ALA A 129 -13.45 -1.08 12.87
CA ALA A 129 -12.17 -0.41 12.67
C ALA A 129 -11.98 0.87 13.49
N ALA A 130 -13.06 1.60 13.80
CA ALA A 130 -12.97 2.82 14.60
C ALA A 130 -12.53 2.52 16.04
N MET A 131 -12.92 1.36 16.58
CA MET A 131 -12.56 0.94 17.94
C MET A 131 -11.09 0.49 18.03
N SER A 132 -10.64 -0.35 17.09
CA SER A 132 -9.30 -0.92 17.14
C SER A 132 -8.23 0.04 16.62
N MET A 133 -8.47 0.69 15.48
CA MET A 133 -7.47 1.54 14.84
C MET A 133 -7.50 2.99 15.35
N GLY A 134 -8.66 3.49 15.76
CA GLY A 134 -8.80 4.84 16.34
C GLY A 134 -8.04 4.98 17.66
N ALA A 135 -8.07 3.95 18.52
CA ALA A 135 -7.30 3.91 19.76
C ALA A 135 -5.79 4.05 19.49
N ILE A 136 -5.26 3.28 18.54
CA ILE A 136 -3.84 3.31 18.19
C ILE A 136 -3.44 4.63 17.51
N ALA A 137 -4.32 5.19 16.67
CA ALA A 137 -4.10 6.50 16.05
C ALA A 137 -3.94 7.61 17.10
N ASN A 138 -4.78 7.59 18.13
CA ASN A 138 -4.71 8.54 19.24
C ASN A 138 -3.41 8.34 20.04
N SER A 139 -3.03 7.09 20.35
CA SER A 139 -1.76 6.81 21.04
C SER A 139 -0.57 7.30 20.23
N MET A 140 -0.53 7.05 18.92
CA MET A 140 0.52 7.55 18.03
C MET A 140 0.64 9.07 18.03
N SER A 141 -0.47 9.80 18.13
CA SER A 141 -0.46 11.27 18.15
C SER A 141 0.19 11.87 19.41
N GLN A 142 0.24 11.08 20.50
CA GLN A 142 0.75 11.50 21.81
C GLN A 142 2.21 11.10 22.04
N LEU A 143 2.73 10.17 21.24
CA LEU A 143 4.10 9.67 21.36
C LEU A 143 5.11 10.61 20.71
N ASN A 144 6.31 10.69 21.30
CA ASN A 144 7.42 11.40 20.67
C ASN A 144 7.95 10.62 19.48
N THR A 145 8.69 11.30 18.62
CA THR A 145 9.20 10.75 17.36
C THR A 145 10.28 9.68 17.56
N THR A 146 10.91 9.67 18.72
CA THR A 146 11.86 8.66 19.18
C THR A 146 11.19 7.36 19.63
N ASP A 147 9.89 7.41 19.92
CA ASP A 147 9.17 6.29 20.55
C ASP A 147 8.65 5.28 19.52
N TRP A 148 8.81 5.59 18.23
CA TRP A 148 8.38 4.72 17.13
C TRP A 148 9.35 4.75 15.96
N SER A 149 9.50 3.60 15.28
CA SER A 149 10.26 3.49 14.03
C SER A 149 9.42 3.87 12.81
N ALA A 150 10.05 4.30 11.71
CA ALA A 150 9.32 4.64 10.48
C ALA A 150 8.50 3.46 9.94
N ASP A 151 9.02 2.24 10.07
CA ASP A 151 8.38 1.01 9.60
C ASP A 151 7.15 0.66 10.45
N THR A 152 7.22 0.86 11.77
CA THR A 152 6.07 0.76 12.69
C THR A 152 4.97 1.74 12.28
N ALA A 153 5.32 3.01 12.07
CA ALA A 153 4.36 4.03 11.66
C ALA A 153 3.73 3.71 10.30
N SER A 154 4.52 3.25 9.34
CA SER A 154 4.04 2.84 8.02
C SER A 154 2.97 1.74 8.11
N LYS A 155 3.23 0.68 8.89
CA LYS A 155 2.29 -0.44 9.09
C LYS A 155 0.97 0.02 9.69
N LEU A 156 1.03 0.90 10.68
CA LEU A 156 -0.17 1.46 11.32
C LEU A 156 -0.99 2.33 10.36
N LEU A 157 -0.33 3.25 9.64
CA LEU A 157 -0.99 4.07 8.62
C LEU A 157 -1.61 3.20 7.53
N TRP A 158 -0.90 2.18 7.05
CA TRP A 158 -1.41 1.27 6.04
C TRP A 158 -2.62 0.46 6.53
N SER A 159 -2.56 -0.03 7.78
CA SER A 159 -3.67 -0.76 8.40
C SER A 159 -4.92 0.12 8.50
N MET A 160 -4.77 1.38 8.92
CA MET A 160 -5.86 2.37 8.90
C MET A 160 -6.40 2.62 7.49
N ALA A 161 -5.52 2.71 6.49
CA ALA A 161 -5.93 2.94 5.10
C ALA A 161 -6.68 1.75 4.48
N ARG A 162 -6.46 0.54 4.99
CA ARG A 162 -7.17 -0.68 4.58
C ARG A 162 -8.57 -0.81 5.19
N CYS A 163 -8.85 -0.13 6.28
CA CYS A 163 -10.13 -0.23 6.99
C CYS A 163 -11.21 0.67 6.37
N GLY A 164 -12.42 0.12 6.16
CA GLY A 164 -13.60 0.86 5.69
C GLY A 164 -13.37 1.66 4.40
N ASP A 165 -12.72 1.06 3.39
CA ASP A 165 -12.30 1.76 2.16
C ASP A 165 -11.52 3.08 2.43
N GLY A 166 -10.64 3.05 3.43
CA GLY A 166 -9.83 4.17 3.86
C GLY A 166 -10.61 5.27 4.60
N GLU A 167 -11.78 4.97 5.15
CA GLU A 167 -12.51 5.91 6.00
C GLU A 167 -11.70 6.27 7.25
N GLU A 168 -11.06 5.28 7.88
CA GLU A 168 -10.38 5.50 9.16
C GLU A 168 -9.15 6.39 9.03
N ILE A 169 -8.32 6.18 8.01
CA ILE A 169 -7.19 7.08 7.75
C ILE A 169 -7.64 8.50 7.35
N ARG A 170 -8.82 8.64 6.73
CA ARG A 170 -9.38 9.95 6.38
C ARG A 170 -9.93 10.71 7.60
N LYS A 171 -10.36 10.01 8.66
CA LYS A 171 -10.68 10.63 9.96
C LYS A 171 -9.40 11.09 10.68
N ASN A 172 -8.32 10.32 10.56
CA ASN A 172 -7.05 10.56 11.26
C ASN A 172 -5.97 11.23 10.38
N LYS A 173 -6.35 12.16 9.48
CA LYS A 173 -5.41 12.87 8.57
C LYS A 173 -4.32 13.64 9.30
N HIS A 174 -4.59 14.08 10.53
CA HIS A 174 -3.63 14.79 11.37
C HIS A 174 -2.46 13.88 11.74
N VAL A 175 -2.70 12.61 12.10
CA VAL A 175 -1.65 11.61 12.39
C VAL A 175 -0.79 11.39 11.16
N VAL A 176 -1.40 11.20 9.98
CA VAL A 176 -0.67 11.06 8.71
C VAL A 176 0.22 12.28 8.46
N SER A 177 -0.32 13.49 8.67
CA SER A 177 0.44 14.72 8.44
C SER A 177 1.59 14.88 9.44
N HIS A 178 1.40 14.48 10.70
CA HIS A 178 2.46 14.43 11.70
C HIS A 178 3.57 13.45 11.28
N VAL A 179 3.23 12.19 10.99
CA VAL A 179 4.19 11.17 10.55
C VAL A 179 4.96 11.62 9.30
N VAL A 180 4.26 12.13 8.28
CA VAL A 180 4.91 12.59 7.04
C VAL A 180 5.89 13.73 7.33
N LYS A 181 5.51 14.73 8.14
CA LYS A 181 6.41 15.82 8.53
C LYS A 181 7.67 15.30 9.22
N GLU A 182 7.53 14.34 10.13
CA GLU A 182 8.66 13.77 10.85
C GLU A 182 9.56 12.90 9.95
N LEU A 183 8.99 12.17 9.00
CA LEU A 183 9.77 11.35 8.07
C LEU A 183 10.57 12.18 7.06
N VAL A 184 10.08 13.36 6.67
CA VAL A 184 10.78 14.24 5.73
C VAL A 184 11.77 15.20 6.40
N ARG A 185 11.74 15.32 7.74
CA ARG A 185 12.78 16.02 8.50
C ARG A 185 14.16 15.41 8.22
N ASP A 186 15.20 16.20 8.50
CA ASP A 186 16.60 15.79 8.32
C ASP A 186 16.88 15.19 6.95
N LYS A 187 16.28 15.80 5.91
CA LYS A 187 16.37 15.38 4.50
C LYS A 187 15.95 13.93 4.26
N GLY A 188 14.98 13.43 5.03
CA GLY A 188 14.46 12.09 4.83
C GLY A 188 15.31 10.96 5.40
N ARG A 189 16.19 11.24 6.38
CA ARG A 189 17.06 10.20 6.98
C ARG A 189 16.27 8.96 7.42
N ARG A 190 15.10 9.17 8.03
CA ARG A 190 14.22 8.10 8.53
C ARG A 190 13.53 7.28 7.44
N ILE A 191 13.47 7.79 6.21
CA ILE A 191 12.94 7.02 5.07
C ILE A 191 13.81 5.79 4.82
N GLN A 192 15.09 5.81 5.21
CA GLN A 192 16.00 4.66 5.08
C GLN A 192 15.68 3.52 6.05
N GLU A 193 14.95 3.80 7.15
CA GLU A 193 14.49 2.76 8.10
C GLU A 193 13.41 1.85 7.48
N LEU A 194 12.72 2.33 6.43
CA LEU A 194 11.61 1.61 5.83
C LEU A 194 12.10 0.40 5.00
N SER A 195 11.44 -0.74 5.20
CA SER A 195 11.47 -1.84 4.23
C SER A 195 10.86 -1.40 2.88
N TYR A 196 11.08 -2.14 1.80
CA TYR A 196 10.44 -1.82 0.51
C TYR A 196 8.91 -1.89 0.59
N ASP A 197 8.37 -2.94 1.23
CA ASP A 197 6.94 -3.02 1.53
C ASP A 197 6.49 -1.85 2.40
N GLY A 198 7.23 -1.54 3.47
CA GLY A 198 6.96 -0.39 4.34
C GLY A 198 6.94 0.94 3.59
N LEU A 199 7.80 1.12 2.60
CA LEU A 199 7.81 2.32 1.76
C LEU A 199 6.55 2.41 0.88
N VAL A 200 6.17 1.31 0.22
CA VAL A 200 4.94 1.26 -0.61
C VAL A 200 3.69 1.43 0.25
N HIS A 201 3.65 0.77 1.41
CA HIS A 201 2.58 0.88 2.40
C HIS A 201 2.37 2.32 2.86
N LEU A 202 3.46 3.03 3.18
CA LEU A 202 3.42 4.43 3.59
C LEU A 202 2.88 5.31 2.46
N LEU A 203 3.44 5.21 1.25
CA LEU A 203 3.02 6.03 0.11
C LEU A 203 1.54 5.81 -0.22
N TRP A 204 1.09 4.56 -0.20
CA TRP A 204 -0.30 4.21 -0.43
C TRP A 204 -1.23 4.76 0.66
N ALA A 205 -0.83 4.64 1.93
CA ALA A 205 -1.60 5.18 3.05
C ALA A 205 -1.73 6.70 2.94
N VAL A 206 -0.63 7.41 2.63
CA VAL A 206 -0.67 8.87 2.41
C VAL A 206 -1.62 9.21 1.26
N ALA A 207 -1.53 8.52 0.12
CA ALA A 207 -2.43 8.75 -1.01
C ALA A 207 -3.91 8.56 -0.61
N LYS A 208 -4.23 7.49 0.14
CA LYS A 208 -5.58 7.24 0.65
C LYS A 208 -6.08 8.31 1.62
N ALA A 209 -5.20 8.82 2.48
CA ALA A 209 -5.52 9.89 3.44
C ALA A 209 -5.87 11.22 2.74
N ARG A 210 -5.28 11.50 1.57
CA ARG A 210 -5.48 12.75 0.82
C ARG A 210 -6.75 12.77 -0.02
N ILE A 211 -7.44 11.65 -0.14
CA ILE A 211 -8.74 11.58 -0.80
C ILE A 211 -9.79 12.38 0.00
N GLN A 212 -10.52 13.26 -0.69
CA GLN A 212 -11.79 13.84 -0.26
C GLN A 212 -12.89 13.31 -1.17
N LYS A 213 -13.87 12.62 -0.58
CA LYS A 213 -15.11 12.28 -1.26
C LYS A 213 -16.09 13.44 -1.04
N ARG A 214 -16.53 14.11 -2.11
CA ARG A 214 -17.59 15.12 -2.09
C ARG A 214 -18.81 14.53 -2.80
N GLY A 215 -19.76 14.01 -2.03
CA GLY A 215 -20.92 13.30 -2.58
C GLY A 215 -20.58 11.92 -3.15
N VAL A 216 -21.47 11.35 -3.95
CA VAL A 216 -21.40 9.96 -4.44
C VAL A 216 -20.33 9.79 -5.53
N ASP A 217 -20.14 10.79 -6.41
CA ASP A 217 -19.37 10.60 -7.65
C ASP A 217 -18.10 11.46 -7.78
N ARG A 218 -17.87 12.44 -6.88
CA ARG A 218 -16.72 13.35 -7.01
C ARG A 218 -15.68 13.07 -5.95
N GLN A 219 -14.56 12.49 -6.39
CA GLN A 219 -13.37 12.30 -5.57
C GLN A 219 -12.30 13.32 -5.97
N THR A 220 -11.86 14.15 -5.02
CA THR A 220 -10.70 15.03 -5.19
C THR A 220 -9.56 14.58 -4.30
N VAL A 221 -8.32 14.93 -4.65
CA VAL A 221 -7.14 14.65 -3.83
C VAL A 221 -6.53 15.99 -3.42
N HIS A 222 -6.35 16.18 -2.12
CA HIS A 222 -5.75 17.38 -1.54
C HIS A 222 -4.40 17.03 -0.93
N THR A 223 -3.32 17.33 -1.67
CA THR A 223 -1.95 17.10 -1.22
C THR A 223 -1.43 18.27 -0.39
N GLN A 224 -0.44 17.98 0.46
CA GLN A 224 0.33 18.96 1.21
C GLN A 224 1.75 19.06 0.63
N GLU A 225 2.46 20.15 0.93
CA GLU A 225 3.85 20.32 0.49
C GLU A 225 4.76 19.20 1.02
N SER A 226 4.58 18.81 2.28
CA SER A 226 5.32 17.70 2.89
C SER A 226 5.08 16.35 2.18
N ASP A 227 3.90 16.14 1.58
CA ASP A 227 3.62 14.93 0.80
C ASP A 227 4.46 14.94 -0.48
N ASN A 228 4.53 16.07 -1.18
CA ASN A 228 5.36 16.19 -2.38
C ASN A 228 6.83 15.92 -2.08
N PHE A 229 7.33 16.45 -0.96
CA PHE A 229 8.71 16.22 -0.54
C PHE A 229 8.97 14.76 -0.14
N LEU A 230 8.03 14.11 0.57
CA LEU A 230 8.10 12.68 0.85
C LEU A 230 8.18 11.85 -0.44
N PHE A 231 7.29 12.14 -1.40
CA PHE A 231 7.27 11.44 -2.69
C PHE A 231 8.56 11.67 -3.48
N GLN A 232 9.15 12.87 -3.42
CA GLN A 232 10.44 13.14 -4.04
C GLN A 232 11.59 12.34 -3.40
N LEU A 233 11.68 12.32 -2.07
CA LEU A 233 12.72 11.61 -1.33
C LEU A 233 12.64 10.09 -1.52
N THR A 234 11.43 9.53 -1.43
CA THR A 234 11.18 8.11 -1.67
C THR A 234 11.46 7.73 -3.13
N SER A 235 11.07 8.57 -4.09
CA SER A 235 11.40 8.36 -5.51
C SER A 235 12.90 8.29 -5.75
N ARG A 236 13.69 9.14 -5.07
CA ARG A 236 15.16 9.11 -5.17
C ARG A 236 15.71 7.78 -4.68
N ARG A 237 15.30 7.33 -3.49
CA ARG A 237 15.69 6.03 -2.94
C ARG A 237 15.32 4.88 -3.87
N ILE A 238 14.11 4.89 -4.42
CA ILE A 238 13.65 3.85 -5.38
C ILE A 238 14.53 3.85 -6.64
N CYS A 239 14.89 5.02 -7.17
CA CYS A 239 15.77 5.10 -8.34
C CYS A 239 17.17 4.53 -8.04
N ASP A 240 17.70 4.83 -6.85
CA ASP A 240 19.04 4.40 -6.44
C ASP A 240 19.11 2.88 -6.17
N GLU A 241 17.99 2.26 -5.77
CA GLU A 241 17.91 0.84 -5.39
C GLU A 241 17.05 -0.01 -6.35
N ILE A 242 16.77 0.49 -7.55
CA ILE A 242 15.72 -0.02 -8.42
C ILE A 242 15.85 -1.52 -8.76
N ASP A 243 17.08 -2.01 -8.90
CA ASP A 243 17.36 -3.39 -9.25
C ASP A 243 16.99 -4.37 -8.14
N ARG A 244 17.03 -3.92 -6.88
CA ARG A 244 16.73 -4.73 -5.70
C ARG A 244 15.22 -4.85 -5.42
N ILE A 245 14.43 -3.91 -5.92
CA ILE A 245 13.00 -3.84 -5.60
C ILE A 245 12.20 -4.79 -6.53
N PRO A 246 11.32 -5.66 -6.02
CA PRO A 246 10.43 -6.48 -6.84
C PRO A 246 9.59 -5.65 -7.81
N VAL A 247 9.37 -6.16 -9.03
CA VAL A 247 8.60 -5.44 -10.06
C VAL A 247 7.15 -5.19 -9.65
N THR A 248 6.56 -6.08 -8.85
CA THR A 248 5.21 -5.93 -8.30
C THR A 248 5.10 -4.69 -7.41
N LEU A 249 6.07 -4.45 -6.53
CA LEU A 249 6.12 -3.25 -5.70
C LEU A 249 6.35 -1.98 -6.52
N LEU A 250 7.20 -2.05 -7.57
CA LEU A 250 7.40 -0.92 -8.47
C LEU A 250 6.12 -0.55 -9.25
N ALA A 251 5.35 -1.55 -9.67
CA ALA A 251 4.04 -1.35 -10.29
C ALA A 251 3.05 -0.68 -9.32
N ASP A 252 3.05 -1.10 -8.06
CA ASP A 252 2.23 -0.47 -7.02
C ASP A 252 2.64 0.99 -6.77
N VAL A 253 3.95 1.31 -6.76
CA VAL A 253 4.45 2.70 -6.69
C VAL A 253 3.91 3.55 -7.83
N VAL A 254 3.96 3.05 -9.06
CA VAL A 254 3.42 3.75 -10.25
C VAL A 254 1.92 4.03 -10.08
N GLN A 255 1.17 3.04 -9.59
CA GLN A 255 -0.25 3.21 -9.29
C GLN A 255 -0.48 4.26 -8.21
N ILE A 256 0.30 4.25 -7.13
CA ILE A 256 0.16 5.22 -6.02
C ILE A 256 0.42 6.65 -6.51
N HIS A 257 1.46 6.87 -7.32
CA HIS A 257 1.72 8.15 -7.96
C HIS A 257 0.55 8.62 -8.83
N HIS A 258 -0.07 7.70 -9.58
CA HIS A 258 -1.30 7.99 -10.30
C HIS A 258 -2.44 8.38 -9.36
N GLU A 259 -2.73 7.60 -8.32
CA GLU A 259 -3.83 7.87 -7.38
C GLU A 259 -3.69 9.25 -6.72
N ILE A 260 -2.49 9.59 -6.24
CA ILE A 260 -2.25 10.89 -5.58
C ILE A 260 -2.10 12.05 -6.58
N GLY A 261 -1.77 11.76 -7.84
CA GLY A 261 -1.61 12.75 -8.91
C GLY A 261 -0.26 13.49 -8.91
N ILE A 262 0.76 12.96 -8.22
CA ILE A 262 2.11 13.55 -8.19
C ILE A 262 2.94 12.94 -9.33
N LYS A 263 3.22 13.74 -10.36
CA LYS A 263 4.08 13.34 -11.49
C LYS A 263 5.55 13.32 -11.04
N ASN A 264 6.22 12.19 -11.22
CA ASN A 264 7.68 12.09 -11.12
C ASN A 264 8.25 11.41 -12.37
N GLU A 265 8.71 12.22 -13.32
CA GLU A 265 9.14 11.71 -14.62
C GLU A 265 10.44 10.90 -14.54
N ARG A 266 11.38 11.30 -13.68
CA ARG A 266 12.62 10.57 -13.46
C ARG A 266 12.34 9.17 -12.93
N LEU A 267 11.46 9.06 -11.94
CA LEU A 267 11.06 7.77 -11.37
C LEU A 267 10.41 6.87 -12.43
N PHE A 268 9.42 7.39 -13.16
CA PHE A 268 8.71 6.60 -14.18
C PHE A 268 9.65 6.11 -15.28
N ARG A 269 10.56 6.98 -15.75
CA ARG A 269 11.58 6.57 -16.74
C ARG A 269 12.53 5.51 -16.19
N ALA A 270 12.89 5.57 -14.91
CA ALA A 270 13.73 4.56 -14.27
C ALA A 270 13.01 3.21 -14.11
N ILE A 271 11.73 3.23 -13.70
CA ILE A 271 10.93 2.02 -13.48
C ILE A 271 10.54 1.32 -14.80
N CYS A 272 10.32 2.09 -15.87
CA CYS A 272 9.79 1.60 -17.15
C CYS A 272 10.54 0.37 -17.71
N PRO A 273 11.87 0.35 -17.86
CA PRO A 273 12.59 -0.82 -18.39
C PRO A 273 12.32 -2.10 -17.60
N LYS A 274 12.23 -2.00 -16.27
CA LYS A 274 11.99 -3.15 -15.40
C LYS A 274 10.55 -3.66 -15.49
N ILE A 275 9.57 -2.76 -15.61
CA ILE A 275 8.16 -3.15 -15.86
C ILE A 275 8.01 -3.84 -17.22
N VAL A 276 8.62 -3.31 -18.28
CA VAL A 276 8.48 -3.87 -19.63
C VAL A 276 9.16 -5.24 -19.73
N SER A 277 10.40 -5.36 -19.23
CA SER A 277 11.14 -6.63 -19.26
C SER A 277 10.49 -7.74 -18.43
N LYS A 278 9.90 -7.39 -17.28
CA LYS A 278 9.23 -8.34 -16.37
C LYS A 278 7.70 -8.29 -16.45
N GLN A 279 7.13 -7.86 -17.57
CA GLN A 279 5.68 -7.74 -17.72
C GLN A 279 4.92 -9.06 -17.45
N LYS A 280 5.54 -10.22 -17.71
CA LYS A 280 4.97 -11.55 -17.47
C LYS A 280 4.87 -11.91 -15.97
N GLU A 281 5.63 -11.25 -15.10
CA GLU A 281 5.56 -11.42 -13.65
C GLU A 281 4.41 -10.60 -13.03
N LEU A 282 3.84 -9.65 -13.78
CA LEU A 282 2.74 -8.81 -13.33
C LEU A 282 1.40 -9.42 -13.74
N ARG A 283 0.39 -9.25 -12.88
CA ARG A 283 -0.99 -9.57 -13.25
C ARG A 283 -1.52 -8.56 -14.27
N GLU A 284 -2.45 -9.01 -15.11
CA GLU A 284 -3.08 -8.14 -16.13
C GLU A 284 -3.72 -6.88 -15.52
N ASP A 285 -4.34 -7.00 -14.35
CA ASP A 285 -4.93 -5.86 -13.64
C ASP A 285 -3.89 -4.83 -13.20
N GLN A 286 -2.71 -5.29 -12.74
CA GLN A 286 -1.61 -4.41 -12.33
C GLN A 286 -0.97 -3.73 -13.55
N MET A 287 -0.78 -4.47 -14.64
CA MET A 287 -0.24 -3.90 -15.88
C MET A 287 -1.17 -2.85 -16.49
N ALA A 288 -2.49 -3.11 -16.51
CA ALA A 288 -3.48 -2.15 -16.96
C ALA A 288 -3.46 -0.85 -16.13
N LYS A 289 -3.27 -0.95 -14.81
CA LYS A 289 -3.13 0.22 -13.94
C LYS A 289 -1.84 0.99 -14.22
N CYS A 290 -0.74 0.29 -14.49
CA CYS A 290 0.51 0.93 -14.92
C CYS A 290 0.30 1.71 -16.22
N ILE A 291 -0.31 1.11 -17.25
CA ILE A 291 -0.59 1.78 -18.52
C ILE A 291 -1.44 3.05 -18.32
N LYS A 292 -2.47 2.99 -17.46
CA LYS A 292 -3.29 4.16 -17.10
C LYS A 292 -2.47 5.26 -16.41
N ALA A 293 -1.54 4.88 -15.53
CA ALA A 293 -0.65 5.81 -14.85
C ALA A 293 0.29 6.55 -15.81
N TYR A 294 0.98 5.81 -16.68
CA TYR A 294 1.88 6.37 -17.70
C TYR A 294 1.13 7.28 -18.68
N THR A 295 -0.06 6.84 -19.14
CA THR A 295 -0.92 7.65 -20.00
C THR A 295 -1.36 8.94 -19.34
N ARG A 296 -1.81 8.90 -18.06
CA ARG A 296 -2.22 10.11 -17.32
C ARG A 296 -1.13 11.17 -17.26
N PHE A 297 0.12 10.77 -17.09
CA PHE A 297 1.25 11.69 -16.98
C PHE A 297 1.95 11.98 -18.32
N MET A 298 1.44 11.43 -19.42
CA MET A 298 2.02 11.52 -20.76
C MET A 298 3.48 11.06 -20.81
N ILE A 299 3.80 10.00 -20.08
CA ILE A 299 5.14 9.39 -20.07
C ILE A 299 5.06 8.12 -20.92
N PRO A 300 5.93 7.94 -21.93
CA PRO A 300 5.90 6.73 -22.75
C PRO A 300 6.35 5.50 -21.94
N LEU A 301 5.53 4.45 -21.96
CA LEU A 301 5.89 3.13 -21.44
C LEU A 301 6.54 2.31 -22.57
N LYS A 302 7.81 2.59 -22.87
CA LYS A 302 8.58 1.92 -23.92
C LYS A 302 10.03 1.74 -23.48
N GLU A 303 10.68 0.67 -23.93
CA GLU A 303 12.13 0.55 -23.79
C GLU A 303 12.80 1.69 -24.57
N GLN A 304 13.76 2.38 -23.95
CA GLN A 304 14.55 3.42 -24.62
C GLN A 304 15.36 2.88 -25.81
N ALA A 305 15.42 1.56 -26.00
CA ALA A 305 15.95 0.88 -27.17
C ALA A 305 14.94 0.77 -28.31
N GLN A 306 14.33 1.88 -28.71
CA GLN A 306 13.81 2.03 -30.06
C GLN A 306 14.17 3.43 -30.55
N GLY A 307 15.47 3.61 -30.83
CA GLY A 307 15.93 4.73 -31.63
C GLY A 307 15.09 4.79 -32.91
N PHE A 308 14.37 5.90 -33.09
CA PHE A 308 13.92 6.42 -34.39
C PHE A 308 13.39 5.39 -35.42
N ARG A 309 12.56 4.44 -35.00
CA ARG A 309 11.70 3.64 -35.89
C ARG A 309 10.34 3.55 -35.17
N THR A 310 9.34 4.39 -35.40
CA THR A 310 8.83 4.97 -36.64
C THR A 310 8.17 6.29 -36.24
N MET A 311 8.80 7.43 -36.51
CA MET A 311 8.03 8.67 -36.64
C MET A 311 7.41 8.61 -38.02
N ALA A 312 6.14 8.19 -38.12
CA ALA A 312 5.34 8.64 -39.23
C ALA A 312 5.26 10.17 -39.08
N ILE A 313 6.04 10.89 -39.90
CA ILE A 313 5.87 12.32 -40.07
C ILE A 313 4.48 12.44 -40.70
N VAL A 314 3.47 12.73 -39.89
CA VAL A 314 2.16 13.13 -40.41
C VAL A 314 2.37 14.53 -40.97
N GLN A 315 2.58 14.64 -42.29
CA GLN A 315 2.46 15.92 -42.97
C GLN A 315 1.04 16.43 -42.75
N LYS A 316 0.92 17.72 -42.40
CA LYS A 316 -0.38 18.41 -42.35
C LYS A 316 -1.05 18.28 -43.73
N GLY A 317 -1.93 17.30 -43.88
CA GLY A 317 -2.60 17.00 -45.14
C GLY A 317 -3.37 15.68 -45.12
N ASP A 318 -2.90 14.69 -44.35
CA ASP A 318 -3.42 13.30 -44.45
C ASP A 318 -4.65 12.98 -43.60
N PHE A 319 -5.26 13.98 -42.94
CA PHE A 319 -6.55 13.82 -42.26
C PHE A 319 -7.56 14.82 -42.78
N LEU A 320 -8.42 14.36 -43.70
CA LEU A 320 -9.74 14.95 -43.89
C LEU A 320 -10.57 14.63 -42.65
N ARG A 321 -10.94 15.66 -41.87
CA ARG A 321 -11.91 15.44 -40.79
C ARG A 321 -13.26 15.15 -41.43
N PRO A 322 -14.14 14.34 -40.82
CA PRO A 322 -15.53 14.18 -41.29
C PRO A 322 -16.33 15.50 -41.38
N SER A 323 -15.84 16.58 -40.75
CA SER A 323 -16.35 17.94 -40.88
C SER A 323 -15.87 18.69 -42.14
N ASP A 324 -14.81 18.22 -42.80
CA ASP A 324 -14.21 18.82 -44.00
C ASP A 324 -14.91 18.30 -45.27
N LYS A 325 -16.26 18.33 -45.30
CA LYS A 325 -17.00 18.07 -46.53
C LYS A 325 -16.67 19.18 -47.55
N PRO A 326 -16.24 18.85 -48.78
CA PRO A 326 -16.11 19.86 -49.81
C PRO A 326 -17.49 20.45 -50.13
N LYS A 327 -17.58 21.78 -50.18
CA LYS A 327 -18.80 22.47 -50.65
C LYS A 327 -19.14 21.92 -52.05
N PRO A 328 -20.41 21.56 -52.33
CA PRO A 328 -20.78 21.07 -53.64
C PRO A 328 -20.55 22.16 -54.70
N MET A 329 -19.50 22.00 -55.49
CA MET A 329 -19.27 22.78 -56.68
C MET A 329 -20.25 22.33 -57.76
N GLY A 330 -21.20 23.21 -58.10
CA GLY A 330 -21.78 23.34 -59.43
C GLY A 330 -22.66 22.19 -59.95
N LYS A 331 -23.63 22.54 -60.80
CA LYS A 331 -24.47 21.58 -61.52
C LYS A 331 -23.58 20.68 -62.40
N LYS A 332 -23.68 19.37 -62.21
CA LYS A 332 -23.12 18.38 -63.14
C LYS A 332 -23.83 18.52 -64.49
N THR A 333 -23.16 19.07 -65.49
CA THR A 333 -23.51 18.85 -66.90
C THR A 333 -22.94 17.51 -67.32
N TYR A 334 -23.80 16.55 -67.61
CA TYR A 334 -23.40 15.27 -68.19
C TYR A 334 -22.91 15.52 -69.62
N GLU A 335 -21.64 15.26 -69.89
CA GLU A 335 -21.18 15.06 -71.27
C GLU A 335 -21.81 13.75 -71.78
N LYS A 336 -22.44 13.83 -72.96
CA LYS A 336 -23.09 12.68 -73.62
C LYS A 336 -22.03 11.60 -73.90
N PRO A 337 -22.31 10.32 -73.64
CA PRO A 337 -21.39 9.25 -74.00
C PRO A 337 -21.21 9.18 -75.52
N GLN A 338 -19.96 9.19 -75.95
CA GLN A 338 -19.54 9.04 -77.34
C GLN A 338 -19.81 7.60 -77.78
N ALA A 339 -20.55 7.41 -78.88
CA ALA A 339 -20.90 6.08 -79.38
C ALA A 339 -19.65 5.33 -79.84
N LEU A 340 -19.47 4.10 -79.34
CA LEU A 340 -18.24 3.30 -79.48
C LEU A 340 -18.13 2.49 -80.78
N TYR A 341 -19.07 2.59 -81.74
CA TYR A 341 -18.98 1.87 -83.01
C TYR A 341 -19.56 2.69 -84.18
N PRO A 342 -18.82 2.83 -85.31
CA PRO A 342 -19.36 3.35 -86.57
C PRO A 342 -20.14 2.27 -87.32
N ASP A 343 -21.31 2.63 -87.83
CA ASP A 343 -22.12 1.99 -88.86
C ASP A 343 -21.81 0.52 -89.21
N THR A 344 -22.47 -0.42 -88.53
CA THR A 344 -22.82 -1.70 -89.15
C THR A 344 -24.21 -1.58 -89.76
N GLN A 345 -24.26 -1.36 -91.07
CA GLN A 345 -25.42 -1.71 -91.90
C GLN A 345 -25.66 -3.22 -91.78
N LEU A 346 -26.94 -3.65 -91.67
CA LEU A 346 -27.56 -4.98 -91.87
C LEU A 346 -28.79 -5.01 -90.91
N HIS A 347 -30.06 -4.88 -91.28
CA HIS A 347 -30.75 -5.07 -92.54
C HIS A 347 -32.04 -4.23 -92.57
N SER A 348 -32.31 -3.70 -93.76
CA SER A 348 -33.63 -3.37 -94.26
C SER A 348 -34.59 -4.57 -94.20
N LYS A 349 -35.77 -4.37 -93.61
CA LYS A 349 -37.08 -4.72 -94.21
C LYS A 349 -38.20 -3.99 -93.48
#